data_AF-A0A971MW22-F1
#
_entry.id   AF-A0A971MW22-F1
#
_cell.length_a   1.000
_cell.length_b   1.000
_cell.length_c   1.000
_cell.angle_alpha   90.00
_cell.angle_beta   90.00
_cell.angle_gamma   90.00
#
_symmetry.space_group_name_H-M   'P 1'
#
loop_
_entity.id
_entity.type
_entity.pdbx_description
1 polymer ?
#
loop_
_entity_poly.entity_id
_entity_poly.type
_entity_poly.pdbx_seq_one_letter_code
_entity_poly.pdbx_strand_id
1 'polypeptide(L)'
;MPKLSWFLIVFMSLSFWTGIEAKDRWEFIKDDDLSKHYFDVDSVKVFKDDTSNQILLDAWIKVTYRGIGKDRYRESLQKAGISILGYENFSYAINHVLFDDGKICLLGVYDYDQEGSVLRSFDAPVRYWMDIIPGSTMEVWYDHLIVFATTNLNSIAKQNV
;
A
#
# COMPACT_ATOMS: atom_id res chain seq x y z
N MET A 1 -40.19 -23.12 -37.30
CA MET A 1 -38.86 -23.05 -37.94
C MET A 1 -37.96 -22.08 -37.16
N PRO A 2 -36.67 -22.39 -37.03
CA PRO A 2 -35.84 -22.11 -35.86
C PRO A 2 -35.13 -20.75 -35.97
N LYS A 3 -35.48 -19.78 -35.13
CA LYS A 3 -34.74 -18.51 -35.06
C LYS A 3 -34.40 -18.04 -33.65
N LEU A 4 -35.10 -18.55 -32.63
CA LEU A 4 -34.86 -18.13 -31.24
C LEU A 4 -33.69 -18.87 -30.56
N SER A 5 -33.33 -20.06 -31.04
CA SER A 5 -32.30 -20.90 -30.38
C SER A 5 -30.86 -20.45 -30.65
N TRP A 6 -30.60 -19.68 -31.71
CA TRP A 6 -29.24 -19.23 -32.05
C TRP A 6 -28.79 -18.01 -31.24
N PHE A 7 -29.71 -17.13 -30.85
CA PHE A 7 -29.38 -15.93 -30.07
C PHE A 7 -28.90 -16.27 -28.65
N LEU A 8 -29.46 -17.30 -28.02
CA LEU A 8 -29.05 -17.75 -26.69
C LEU A 8 -27.63 -18.37 -26.68
N ILE A 9 -27.23 -19.03 -27.76
CA ILE A 9 -25.88 -19.63 -27.87
C ILE A 9 -24.82 -18.55 -28.08
N VAL A 10 -25.12 -17.48 -28.81
CA VAL A 10 -24.21 -16.33 -28.98
C VAL A 10 -24.07 -15.53 -27.68
N PHE A 11 -25.15 -15.37 -26.91
CA PHE A 11 -25.09 -14.66 -25.63
C PHE A 11 -24.34 -15.45 -24.55
N MET A 12 -24.48 -16.79 -24.53
CA MET A 12 -23.72 -17.66 -23.60
C MET A 12 -22.23 -17.81 -23.96
N SER A 13 -21.85 -17.63 -25.24
CA SER A 13 -20.44 -17.69 -25.66
C SER A 13 -19.67 -16.38 -25.45
N LEU A 14 -20.37 -15.25 -25.31
CA LEU A 14 -19.77 -13.95 -24.99
C LEU A 14 -19.47 -13.76 -23.49
N SER A 15 -20.05 -14.56 -22.61
CA SER A 15 -19.76 -14.53 -21.16
C SER A 15 -18.46 -15.23 -20.76
N PHE A 16 -17.71 -15.83 -21.70
CA PHE A 16 -16.50 -16.60 -21.40
C PHE A 16 -15.17 -15.85 -21.62
N TRP A 17 -15.19 -14.61 -22.11
CA TRP A 17 -13.97 -13.89 -22.47
C TRP A 17 -13.99 -12.47 -21.89
N THR A 18 -13.66 -12.35 -20.60
CA THR A 18 -12.74 -11.35 -20.05
C THR A 18 -12.59 -11.64 -18.55
N GLY A 19 -12.03 -12.80 -18.22
CA GLY A 19 -11.27 -12.90 -16.98
C GLY A 19 -9.97 -12.13 -17.16
N ILE A 20 -10.06 -10.80 -17.32
CA ILE A 20 -8.92 -9.95 -17.00
C ILE A 20 -8.81 -10.13 -15.50
N GLU A 21 -8.00 -11.10 -15.07
CA GLU A 21 -7.46 -11.09 -13.73
C GLU A 21 -6.73 -9.76 -13.62
N ALA A 22 -7.43 -8.76 -13.10
CA ALA A 22 -6.84 -7.49 -12.77
C ALA A 22 -5.71 -7.86 -11.81
N LYS A 23 -4.47 -7.74 -12.30
CA LYS A 23 -3.27 -8.01 -11.52
C LYS A 23 -3.45 -7.25 -10.22
N ASP A 24 -3.40 -7.97 -9.10
CA ASP A 24 -3.59 -7.34 -7.80
C ASP A 24 -2.55 -6.22 -7.66
N ARG A 25 -3.04 -5.00 -7.42
CA ARG A 25 -2.23 -3.79 -7.27
C ARG A 25 -1.29 -3.92 -6.06
N TRP A 26 -1.67 -4.74 -5.10
CA TRP A 26 -0.97 -4.91 -3.84
C TRP A 26 -0.04 -6.13 -3.88
N GLU A 27 1.25 -5.88 -3.86
CA GLU A 27 2.25 -6.93 -3.74
C GLU A 27 2.56 -7.19 -2.26
N PHE A 28 2.60 -8.48 -1.90
CA PHE A 28 2.76 -8.91 -0.52
C PHE A 28 4.20 -8.69 -0.02
N ILE A 29 4.34 -8.19 1.22
CA ILE A 29 5.63 -8.01 1.91
C ILE A 29 5.78 -9.08 2.99
N LYS A 30 4.91 -9.04 4.01
CA LYS A 30 4.99 -9.91 5.19
C LYS A 30 3.61 -10.12 5.83
N ASP A 31 3.49 -11.23 6.56
CA ASP A 31 2.33 -11.61 7.38
C ASP A 31 2.88 -11.98 8.76
N ASP A 32 2.39 -11.30 9.79
CA ASP A 32 2.66 -11.66 11.17
C ASP A 32 1.35 -11.82 11.96
N ASP A 33 1.46 -12.13 13.25
CA ASP A 33 0.30 -12.38 14.10
C ASP A 33 -0.64 -11.16 14.22
N LEU A 34 -0.14 -9.95 13.94
CA LEU A 34 -0.86 -8.70 14.13
C LEU A 34 -1.40 -8.14 12.81
N SER A 35 -0.68 -8.35 11.71
CA SER A 35 -0.95 -7.65 10.45
C SER A 35 -0.36 -8.31 9.21
N LYS A 36 -1.00 -8.02 8.06
CA LYS A 36 -0.42 -8.21 6.72
C LYS A 36 0.00 -6.89 6.12
N HIS A 37 1.15 -6.91 5.45
CA HIS A 37 1.75 -5.74 4.83
C HIS A 37 1.87 -5.96 3.33
N TYR A 38 1.56 -4.92 2.58
CA TYR A 38 1.61 -4.90 1.12
C TYR A 38 2.13 -3.55 0.65
N PHE A 39 2.78 -3.50 -0.51
CA PHE A 39 3.03 -2.25 -1.22
C PHE A 39 2.23 -2.19 -2.52
N ASP A 40 1.89 -0.99 -2.94
CA ASP A 40 1.23 -0.74 -4.20
C ASP A 40 2.26 -0.62 -5.33
N VAL A 41 2.27 -1.59 -6.23
CA VAL A 41 3.23 -1.69 -7.33
C VAL A 41 3.20 -0.47 -8.26
N ASP A 42 2.03 0.14 -8.45
CA ASP A 42 1.83 1.27 -9.35
C ASP A 42 2.19 2.60 -8.68
N SER A 43 2.37 2.60 -7.36
CA SER A 43 2.79 3.79 -6.61
C SER A 43 4.31 3.96 -6.51
N VAL A 44 5.08 2.92 -6.80
CA VAL A 44 6.53 2.91 -6.57
C VAL A 44 7.21 3.86 -7.55
N LYS A 45 7.91 4.87 -7.01
CA LYS A 45 8.69 5.83 -7.80
C LYS A 45 10.12 5.89 -7.27
N VAL A 46 11.06 5.87 -8.21
CA VAL A 46 12.49 6.10 -7.94
C VAL A 46 12.88 7.40 -8.61
N PHE A 47 13.39 8.34 -7.84
CA PHE A 47 13.87 9.61 -8.38
C PHE A 47 15.08 10.09 -7.60
N LYS A 48 15.81 11.02 -8.21
CA LYS A 48 16.95 11.67 -7.57
C LYS A 48 16.50 12.99 -6.99
N ASP A 49 16.78 13.24 -5.72
CA ASP A 49 16.52 14.53 -5.11
C ASP A 49 17.54 15.55 -5.60
N ASP A 50 17.06 16.63 -6.20
CA ASP A 50 17.92 17.67 -6.80
C ASP A 50 18.75 18.43 -5.76
N THR A 51 18.30 18.45 -4.50
CA THR A 51 18.97 19.22 -3.44
C THR A 51 20.04 18.38 -2.73
N SER A 52 19.72 17.14 -2.36
CA SER A 52 20.65 16.27 -1.64
C SER A 52 21.47 15.35 -2.53
N ASN A 53 21.15 15.26 -3.83
CA ASN A 53 21.76 14.33 -4.78
C ASN A 53 21.58 12.84 -4.38
N GLN A 54 20.63 12.55 -3.48
CA GLN A 54 20.28 11.20 -3.03
C GLN A 54 19.26 10.55 -3.95
N ILE A 55 19.24 9.22 -4.00
CA ILE A 55 18.20 8.45 -4.69
C ILE A 55 17.11 8.16 -3.66
N LEU A 56 15.90 8.60 -3.95
CA LEU A 56 14.74 8.40 -3.09
C LEU A 56 13.76 7.40 -3.70
N LEU A 57 13.09 6.66 -2.83
CA LEU A 57 12.09 5.65 -3.17
C LEU A 57 10.77 5.99 -2.48
N ASP A 58 9.79 6.41 -3.27
CA ASP A 58 8.44 6.78 -2.82
C ASP A 58 7.48 5.62 -3.09
N ALA A 59 6.67 5.25 -2.10
CA ALA A 59 5.68 4.18 -2.23
C ALA A 59 4.51 4.31 -1.25
N TRP A 60 3.41 3.62 -1.57
CA TRP A 60 2.25 3.45 -0.69
C TRP A 60 2.25 2.03 -0.09
N ILE A 61 2.16 1.94 1.23
CA ILE A 61 2.17 0.69 1.99
C ILE A 61 0.82 0.48 2.67
N LYS A 62 0.13 -0.61 2.36
CA LYS A 62 -1.09 -1.03 3.05
C LYS A 62 -0.77 -2.00 4.18
N VAL A 63 -1.30 -1.72 5.37
CA VAL A 63 -1.20 -2.58 6.55
C VAL A 63 -2.61 -2.98 6.99
N THR A 64 -2.93 -4.26 6.89
CA THR A 64 -4.22 -4.82 7.31
C THR A 64 -4.07 -5.47 8.67
N TYR A 65 -4.80 -4.98 9.68
CA TYR A 65 -4.65 -5.40 11.07
C TYR A 65 -5.65 -6.48 11.47
N ARG A 66 -5.27 -7.36 12.41
CA ARG A 66 -6.10 -8.48 12.90
C ARG A 66 -6.12 -8.55 14.41
N GLY A 67 -7.27 -8.95 14.98
CA GLY A 67 -7.40 -9.24 16.41
C GLY A 67 -6.70 -8.20 17.28
N ILE A 68 -5.76 -8.65 18.09
CA ILE A 68 -4.95 -7.81 18.99
C ILE A 68 -4.10 -6.75 18.26
N GLY A 69 -3.78 -6.92 16.99
CA GLY A 69 -3.12 -5.89 16.18
C GLY A 69 -3.95 -4.62 16.04
N LYS A 70 -5.28 -4.75 15.91
CA LYS A 70 -6.20 -3.58 15.89
C LYS A 70 -6.20 -2.87 17.25
N ASP A 71 -6.16 -3.63 18.33
CA ASP A 71 -6.14 -3.08 19.70
C ASP A 71 -4.85 -2.29 19.94
N ARG A 72 -3.70 -2.87 19.57
CA ARG A 72 -2.39 -2.21 19.67
C ARG A 72 -2.31 -0.93 18.83
N TYR A 73 -2.92 -0.91 17.65
CA TYR A 73 -3.00 0.29 16.83
C TYR A 73 -3.85 1.38 17.50
N ARG A 74 -5.02 1.04 18.04
CA ARG A 74 -5.86 2.00 18.77
C ARG A 74 -5.17 2.54 20.00
N GLU A 75 -4.46 1.69 20.75
CA GLU A 75 -3.64 2.12 21.88
C GLU A 75 -2.52 3.08 21.47
N SER A 76 -1.87 2.85 20.32
CA SER A 76 -0.81 3.75 19.84
C SER A 76 -1.38 5.12 19.43
N LEU A 77 -2.55 5.16 18.80
CA LEU A 77 -3.28 6.39 18.50
C LEU A 77 -3.64 7.16 19.78
N GLN A 78 -4.18 6.47 20.79
CA GLN A 78 -4.51 7.09 22.08
C GLN A 78 -3.27 7.66 22.78
N LYS A 79 -2.15 6.93 22.78
CA LYS A 79 -0.86 7.42 23.31
C LYS A 79 -0.34 8.65 22.58
N ALA A 80 -0.65 8.78 21.29
CA ALA A 80 -0.34 9.94 20.48
C ALA A 80 -1.37 11.09 20.63
N GLY A 81 -2.39 10.94 21.48
CA GLY A 81 -3.44 11.94 21.66
C GLY A 81 -4.43 12.04 20.50
N ILE A 82 -4.49 11.03 19.63
CA ILE A 82 -5.38 10.96 18.48
C ILE A 82 -6.71 10.32 18.91
N SER A 83 -7.83 10.96 18.54
CA SER A 83 -9.16 10.43 18.81
C SER A 83 -9.35 9.08 18.10
N ILE A 84 -9.91 8.11 18.83
CA ILE A 84 -10.24 6.77 18.30
C ILE A 84 -11.75 6.58 18.11
N LEU A 85 -12.54 7.65 18.16
CA LEU A 85 -13.98 7.57 17.89
C LEU A 85 -14.21 7.07 16.47
N GLY A 86 -15.00 6.00 16.30
CA GLY A 86 -15.26 5.38 14.99
C GLY A 86 -14.32 4.23 14.62
N TYR A 87 -13.30 3.94 15.45
CA TYR A 87 -12.35 2.85 15.19
C TYR A 87 -12.85 1.46 15.61
N GLU A 88 -14.13 1.30 15.98
CA GLU A 88 -14.74 0.01 16.27
C GLU A 88 -14.67 -0.93 15.06
N ASN A 89 -14.82 -0.35 13.85
CA ASN A 89 -14.76 -1.08 12.58
C ASN A 89 -13.44 -0.87 11.82
N PHE A 90 -12.38 -0.37 12.47
CA PHE A 90 -11.07 -0.20 11.83
C PHE A 90 -10.59 -1.49 11.16
N SER A 91 -10.03 -1.36 9.96
CA SER A 91 -9.62 -2.50 9.12
C SER A 91 -8.16 -2.42 8.71
N TYR A 92 -7.78 -1.34 8.02
CA TYR A 92 -6.43 -1.18 7.49
C TYR A 92 -6.01 0.29 7.47
N ALA A 93 -4.69 0.49 7.46
CA ALA A 93 -4.07 1.79 7.22
C ALA A 93 -3.32 1.74 5.88
N ILE A 94 -3.29 2.86 5.15
CA ILE A 94 -2.38 3.06 4.03
C ILE A 94 -1.41 4.19 4.41
N ASN A 95 -0.13 3.89 4.34
CA ASN A 95 0.96 4.80 4.66
C ASN A 95 1.64 5.23 3.37
N HIS A 96 1.77 6.54 3.15
CA HIS A 96 2.61 7.09 2.10
C HIS A 96 4.00 7.32 2.69
N VAL A 97 5.01 6.67 2.14
CA VAL A 97 6.37 6.65 2.70
C VAL A 97 7.40 7.02 1.64
N LEU A 98 8.48 7.63 2.11
CA LEU A 98 9.64 7.98 1.32
C LEU A 98 10.87 7.39 1.99
N PHE A 99 11.64 6.61 1.24
CA PHE A 99 12.87 6.01 1.70
C PHE A 99 14.09 6.70 1.09
N ASP A 100 15.15 6.75 1.88
CA ASP A 100 16.52 7.10 1.53
C ASP A 100 17.42 5.97 2.09
N ASP A 101 18.71 5.98 1.79
CA ASP A 101 19.65 4.98 2.27
C ASP A 101 19.67 4.90 3.81
N GLY A 102 19.06 3.84 4.35
CA GLY A 102 18.92 3.60 5.78
C GLY A 102 17.93 4.50 6.52
N LYS A 103 17.09 5.28 5.81
CA LYS A 103 16.13 6.20 6.43
C LYS A 103 14.73 6.09 5.82
N ILE A 104 13.74 6.41 6.63
CA ILE A 104 12.34 6.49 6.22
C ILE A 104 11.71 7.81 6.69
N CYS A 105 10.88 8.39 5.83
CA CYS A 105 10.03 9.52 6.13
C CYS A 105 8.57 9.11 5.90
N LEU A 106 7.72 9.34 6.89
CA LEU A 106 6.27 9.17 6.75
C LEU A 106 5.70 10.44 6.13
N LEU A 107 5.13 10.34 4.93
CA LEU A 107 4.51 11.45 4.21
C LEU A 107 3.01 11.55 4.48
N GLY A 108 2.34 10.43 4.75
CA GLY A 108 0.92 10.43 5.09
C GLY A 108 0.42 9.11 5.65
N VAL A 109 -0.73 9.16 6.34
CA VAL A 109 -1.43 8.00 6.91
C VAL A 109 -2.93 8.17 6.70
N TYR A 110 -3.55 7.11 6.17
CA TYR A 110 -4.98 7.07 5.89
C TYR A 110 -5.56 5.79 6.50
N ASP A 111 -6.42 5.95 7.48
CA ASP A 111 -7.07 4.84 8.19
C ASP A 111 -8.46 4.58 7.60
N TYR A 112 -8.79 3.32 7.39
CA TYR A 112 -10.03 2.88 6.78
C TYR A 112 -10.78 1.86 7.65
N ASP A 113 -12.11 1.92 7.60
CA ASP A 113 -12.98 0.87 8.14
C ASP A 113 -13.08 -0.35 7.20
N GLN A 114 -13.96 -1.30 7.51
CA GLN A 114 -14.14 -2.53 6.72
C GLN A 114 -14.87 -2.27 5.40
N GLU A 115 -15.66 -1.21 5.34
CA GLU A 115 -16.42 -0.74 4.19
C GLU A 115 -15.55 0.11 3.23
N GLY A 116 -14.36 0.51 3.68
CA GLY A 116 -13.44 1.36 2.93
C GLY A 116 -13.71 2.86 3.10
N SER A 117 -14.49 3.26 4.10
CA SER A 117 -14.65 4.65 4.48
C SER A 117 -13.41 5.13 5.23
N VAL A 118 -13.03 6.39 5.00
CA VAL A 118 -11.90 7.02 5.69
C VAL A 118 -12.31 7.37 7.11
N LEU A 119 -11.60 6.81 8.09
CA LEU A 119 -11.69 7.16 9.51
C LEU A 119 -10.79 8.34 9.86
N ARG A 120 -9.62 8.40 9.22
CA ARG A 120 -8.62 9.46 9.42
C ARG A 120 -7.79 9.64 8.16
N SER A 121 -7.47 10.88 7.84
CA SER A 121 -6.43 11.24 6.88
C SER A 121 -5.44 12.19 7.54
N PHE A 122 -4.16 11.95 7.32
CA PHE A 122 -3.09 12.82 7.78
C PHE A 122 -2.02 12.90 6.71
N ASP A 123 -1.66 14.11 6.34
CA ASP A 123 -0.50 14.40 5.49
C ASP A 123 0.54 15.15 6.32
N ALA A 124 1.78 14.68 6.30
CA ALA A 124 2.87 15.27 7.04
C ALA A 124 3.20 16.65 6.44
N PRO A 125 3.16 17.74 7.23
CA PRO A 125 3.42 19.09 6.71
C PRO A 125 4.89 19.31 6.36
N VAL A 126 5.78 18.48 6.92
CA VAL A 126 7.23 18.53 6.71
C VAL A 126 7.78 17.11 6.66
N ARG A 127 8.87 16.91 5.91
CA ARG A 127 9.60 15.65 5.90
C ARG A 127 10.33 15.48 7.22
N TYR A 128 9.98 14.44 7.97
CA TYR A 128 10.68 14.04 9.19
C TYR A 128 11.32 12.67 8.95
N TRP A 129 12.64 12.67 8.78
CA TRP A 129 13.43 11.47 8.56
C TRP A 129 13.72 10.75 9.86
N MET A 130 13.53 9.44 9.85
CA MET A 130 13.86 8.53 10.93
C MET A 130 14.81 7.46 10.40
N ASP A 131 15.75 7.05 11.23
CA ASP A 131 16.64 5.94 10.90
C ASP A 131 15.83 4.63 10.86
N ILE A 132 16.12 3.79 9.87
CA ILE A 132 15.59 2.43 9.79
C ILE A 132 16.35 1.57 10.79
N ILE A 133 15.64 1.09 11.81
CA ILE A 133 16.24 0.23 12.84
C ILE A 133 16.39 -1.20 12.30
N PRO A 134 17.56 -1.84 12.43
CA PRO A 134 17.74 -3.23 12.02
C PRO A 134 16.78 -4.19 12.73
N GLY A 135 16.24 -5.15 11.98
CA GLY A 135 15.21 -6.09 12.40
C GLY A 135 13.80 -5.48 12.55
N SER A 136 13.62 -4.19 12.23
CA SER A 136 12.31 -3.55 12.31
C SER A 136 11.43 -3.90 11.12
N THR A 137 10.11 -3.66 11.27
CA THR A 137 9.18 -3.82 10.15
C THR A 137 9.50 -2.87 8.98
N MET A 138 10.12 -1.72 9.25
CA MET A 138 10.43 -0.73 8.22
C MET A 138 11.63 -1.14 7.36
N GLU A 139 12.58 -1.87 7.96
CA GLU A 139 13.68 -2.51 7.22
C GLU A 139 13.12 -3.52 6.23
N VAL A 140 12.20 -4.38 6.67
CA VAL A 140 11.54 -5.37 5.79
C VAL A 140 10.79 -4.69 4.63
N TRP A 141 10.13 -3.55 4.88
CA TRP A 141 9.49 -2.78 3.81
C TRP A 141 10.51 -2.24 2.81
N TYR A 142 11.59 -1.64 3.31
CA TYR A 142 12.65 -1.07 2.48
C TYR A 142 13.30 -2.13 1.59
N ASP A 143 13.69 -3.27 2.17
CA ASP A 143 14.35 -4.36 1.44
C ASP A 143 13.49 -4.88 0.29
N HIS A 144 12.19 -5.12 0.54
CA HIS A 144 11.27 -5.57 -0.49
C HIS A 144 11.08 -4.53 -1.60
N LEU A 145 10.90 -3.26 -1.24
CA LEU A 145 10.73 -2.19 -2.21
C LEU A 145 12.00 -1.96 -3.05
N ILE A 146 13.19 -2.07 -2.47
CA ILE A 146 14.45 -1.96 -3.20
C ILE A 146 14.62 -3.12 -4.19
N VAL A 147 14.34 -4.36 -3.77
CA VAL A 147 14.38 -5.53 -4.68
C VAL A 147 13.39 -5.34 -5.83
N PHE A 148 12.17 -4.90 -5.54
CA PHE A 148 11.17 -4.61 -6.56
C PHE A 148 11.63 -3.51 -7.51
N ALA A 149 12.09 -2.37 -6.98
CA ALA A 149 12.48 -1.21 -7.75
C ALA A 149 13.68 -1.49 -8.65
N THR A 150 14.68 -2.22 -8.15
CA THR A 150 15.86 -2.61 -8.93
C THR A 150 15.51 -3.59 -10.05
N THR A 151 14.63 -4.56 -9.78
CA THR A 151 14.16 -5.53 -10.79
C THR A 151 13.32 -4.86 -11.88
N ASN A 152 12.58 -3.80 -11.54
CA ASN A 152 11.61 -3.15 -12.43
C ASN A 152 12.03 -1.73 -12.87
N LEU A 153 13.30 -1.35 -12.70
CA LEU A 153 13.78 0.03 -12.90
C LEU A 153 13.40 0.60 -14.27
N ASN A 154 13.53 -0.20 -15.33
CA ASN A 154 13.18 0.21 -16.70
C ASN A 154 11.68 0.50 -16.88
N SER A 155 10.81 -0.20 -16.14
CA SER A 155 9.36 0.04 -16.17
C SER A 155 9.01 1.29 -15.37
N ILE A 156 9.57 1.43 -14.17
CA ILE A 156 9.35 2.58 -13.28
C ILE A 156 9.84 3.87 -13.94
N ALA A 157 11.02 3.85 -14.57
CA ALA A 157 11.57 5.02 -15.25
C ALA A 157 10.69 5.54 -16.39
N LYS A 158 9.94 4.65 -17.07
CA LYS A 158 9.02 5.05 -18.16
C LYS A 158 7.72 5.67 -17.66
N GLN A 159 7.30 5.37 -16.43
CA GLN A 159 6.08 5.93 -15.84
C GLN A 159 6.28 7.36 -15.31
N ASN A 160 7.52 7.77 -15.08
CA ASN A 160 7.89 9.07 -14.52
C ASN A 160 8.30 10.12 -15.57
N VAL A 161 8.16 9.81 -16.87
CA VAL A 161 8.33 10.73 -17.99
C VAL A 161 6.98 11.23 -18.46
#